data_AF-A0A0F9TSA0-F1
#
_entry.id   AF-A0A0F9TSA0-F1
#
_cell.length_a   1.000
_cell.length_b   1.000
_cell.length_c   1.000
_cell.angle_alpha   90.00
_cell.angle_beta   90.00
_cell.angle_gamma   90.00
#
_symmetry.space_group_name_H-M   'P 1'
#
loop_
_entity.id
_entity.type
_entity.pdbx_description
1 polymer ?
#
loop_
_entity_poly.entity_id
_entity_poly.type
_entity_poly.pdbx_seq_one_letter_code
_entity_poly.pdbx_strand_id
1 'polypeptide(L)'
;MFDIGFLELLVCGVIALLVLGPERLPAAARAAGRWIGGARRMVSQFTSELDSQLKADELRKELREAGDVGLDDVQKTVRGALDEAKKYEHMIRSDKPVGKSETDKQTVSDQSPQDDASADSLETEPALPDPVQTPSDKPS
;
A
#
# COMPACT_ATOMS: atom_id res chain seq x y z
N MET A 1 4.58 -16.37 3.79
CA MET A 1 3.37 -16.49 2.96
C MET A 1 2.40 -15.37 3.36
N PHE A 2 2.70 -14.17 2.89
CA PHE A 2 1.85 -12.99 3.08
C PHE A 2 1.82 -12.29 1.73
N ASP A 3 1.03 -12.84 0.81
CA ASP A 3 0.67 -12.20 -0.44
C ASP A 3 -0.34 -11.08 -0.12
N ILE A 4 0.10 -10.08 0.66
CA ILE A 4 -0.65 -8.85 0.88
C ILE A 4 -0.35 -7.95 -0.32
N GLY A 5 -1.08 -8.23 -1.40
CA GLY A 5 -1.16 -7.34 -2.55
C GLY A 5 -2.29 -6.32 -2.37
N PHE A 6 -2.37 -5.41 -3.34
CA PHE A 6 -3.46 -4.43 -3.38
C PHE A 6 -4.83 -5.10 -3.54
N LEU A 7 -4.90 -6.22 -4.29
CA LEU A 7 -6.13 -6.97 -4.50
C LEU A 7 -6.65 -7.60 -3.20
N GLU A 8 -5.77 -8.20 -2.40
CA GLU A 8 -6.12 -8.82 -1.13
C GLU A 8 -6.57 -7.77 -0.11
N LEU A 9 -5.93 -6.59 -0.10
CA LEU A 9 -6.37 -5.45 0.71
C LEU A 9 -7.79 -5.00 0.30
N LEU A 10 -8.07 -4.94 -1.00
CA LEU A 10 -9.38 -4.56 -1.52
C LEU A 10 -10.46 -5.58 -1.14
N VAL A 11 -10.19 -6.88 -1.30
CA VAL A 11 -11.11 -7.95 -0.88
C VAL A 11 -11.37 -7.89 0.63
N CYS A 12 -10.33 -7.72 1.43
CA CYS A 12 -10.45 -7.58 2.88
C CYS A 12 -11.25 -6.32 3.25
N GLY A 13 -11.04 -5.22 2.53
CA GLY A 13 -11.83 -3.99 2.65
C GLY A 13 -13.31 -4.22 2.39
N VAL A 14 -13.67 -4.92 1.31
CA VAL A 14 -15.07 -5.26 1.00
C VAL A 14 -15.68 -6.13 2.10
N ILE A 15 -14.96 -7.15 2.58
CA ILE A 15 -15.42 -8.01 3.69
C ILE A 15 -15.62 -7.18 4.97
N ALA A 16 -14.67 -6.30 5.29
CA ALA A 16 -14.78 -5.42 6.44
C ALA A 16 -15.98 -4.47 6.33
N LEU A 17 -16.26 -3.93 5.13
CA LEU A 17 -17.44 -3.10 4.87
C LEU A 17 -18.73 -3.90 5.06
N LEU A 18 -18.77 -5.17 4.68
CA LEU A 18 -19.95 -6.02 4.84
C LEU A 18 -20.20 -6.41 6.31
N VAL A 19 -19.14 -6.76 7.05
CA VAL A 19 -19.24 -7.25 8.43
C VAL A 19 -19.47 -6.11 9.41
N LEU A 20 -18.65 -5.06 9.30
CA LEU A 20 -18.67 -3.94 10.24
C LEU A 20 -19.63 -2.83 9.78
N GLY A 21 -19.88 -2.74 8.47
CA GLY A 21 -20.67 -1.69 7.86
C GLY A 21 -19.80 -0.51 7.38
N PRO A 22 -20.19 0.17 6.28
CA PRO A 22 -19.43 1.27 5.69
C PRO A 22 -19.26 2.48 6.62
N GLU A 23 -20.20 2.69 7.54
CA GLU A 23 -20.15 3.82 8.48
C GLU A 23 -19.18 3.57 9.65
N ARG A 24 -18.94 2.31 10.00
CA ARG A 24 -18.22 1.93 11.23
C ARG A 24 -16.76 1.56 10.95
N LEU A 25 -16.44 1.08 9.75
CA LEU A 25 -15.06 0.84 9.29
C LEU A 25 -14.16 2.08 9.43
N PRO A 26 -14.52 3.29 8.93
CA PRO A 26 -13.65 4.46 9.05
C PRO A 26 -13.42 4.86 10.52
N ALA A 27 -14.41 4.68 11.41
CA ALA A 27 -14.23 4.91 12.83
C ALA A 27 -13.25 3.91 13.46
N ALA A 28 -13.37 2.62 13.12
CA ALA A 28 -12.46 1.58 13.59
C ALA A 28 -11.02 1.77 13.07
N ALA A 29 -10.85 2.11 11.79
CA ALA A 29 -9.54 2.41 11.20
C ALA A 29 -8.87 3.61 11.89
N ARG A 30 -9.65 4.66 12.20
CA ARG A 30 -9.14 5.81 12.98
C ARG A 30 -8.74 5.43 14.40
N ALA A 31 -9.55 4.60 15.07
CA ALA A 31 -9.24 4.12 16.42
C ALA A 31 -7.97 3.27 16.42
N ALA A 32 -7.90 2.26 15.54
CA ALA A 32 -6.73 1.41 15.36
C ALA A 32 -5.49 2.23 14.99
N GLY A 33 -5.62 3.18 14.07
CA GLY A 33 -4.54 4.08 13.68
C GLY A 33 -4.02 4.95 14.83
N ARG A 34 -4.90 5.40 15.74
CA ARG A 34 -4.49 6.16 16.93
C ARG A 34 -3.71 5.30 17.93
N TRP A 35 -4.10 4.03 18.07
CA TRP A 35 -3.41 3.07 18.92
C TRP A 35 -2.05 2.65 18.34
N ILE A 36 -2.02 2.26 17.06
CA ILE A 36 -0.79 1.93 16.32
C ILE A 36 0.15 3.13 16.30
N GLY A 37 -0.36 4.34 16.04
CA GLY A 37 0.43 5.56 15.97
C GLY A 37 1.03 5.94 17.32
N GLY A 38 0.26 5.79 18.40
CA GLY A 38 0.75 5.97 19.77
C GLY A 38 1.86 4.98 20.13
N ALA A 39 1.64 3.69 19.85
CA ALA A 39 2.63 2.65 20.09
C ALA A 39 3.91 2.87 19.26
N ARG A 40 3.78 3.19 17.96
CA ARG A 40 4.90 3.51 17.06
C ARG A 40 5.73 4.66 17.61
N ARG A 41 5.09 5.71 18.13
CA ARG A 41 5.77 6.88 18.68
C ARG A 41 6.47 6.59 20.00
N MET A 42 5.84 5.81 20.87
CA MET A 42 6.45 5.36 22.12
C MET A 42 7.69 4.49 21.86
N VAL A 43 7.62 3.54 20.93
CA VAL A 43 8.79 2.75 20.50
C VAL A 43 9.87 3.67 19.93
N SER A 44 9.51 4.64 19.09
CA SER A 44 10.46 5.61 18.53
C SER A 44 11.18 6.45 19.59
N GLN A 45 10.48 6.82 20.67
CA GLN A 45 11.06 7.57 21.78
C GLN A 45 12.02 6.70 22.58
N PHE A 46 11.64 5.46 22.91
CA PHE A 46 12.53 4.51 23.58
C PHE A 46 13.78 4.22 22.75
N THR A 47 13.66 3.98 21.45
CA THR A 47 14.83 3.78 20.58
C THR A 47 15.71 5.02 20.54
N SER A 48 15.13 6.24 20.51
CA SER A 48 15.90 7.48 20.48
C SER A 48 16.63 7.79 21.80
N GLU A 49 16.02 7.44 22.94
CA GLU A 49 16.63 7.61 24.26
C GLU A 49 17.71 6.55 24.51
N LEU A 50 17.48 5.31 24.05
CA LEU A 50 18.46 4.21 24.09
C LEU A 50 19.67 4.52 23.21
N ASP A 51 19.46 4.95 21.95
CA ASP A 51 20.55 5.34 21.03
C ASP A 51 21.42 6.47 21.60
N SER A 52 20.84 7.34 22.44
CA SER A 52 21.53 8.49 22.98
C SER A 52 22.28 8.21 24.30
N GLN A 53 22.08 7.05 24.95
CA GLN A 53 22.68 6.72 26.27
C GLN A 53 23.34 5.34 26.36
N LEU A 54 22.97 4.36 25.52
CA LEU A 54 23.52 3.00 25.53
C LEU A 54 23.85 2.60 24.09
N LYS A 55 25.12 2.24 23.85
CA LYS A 55 25.69 1.76 22.57
C LYS A 55 24.66 1.00 21.71
N ALA A 56 24.16 1.68 20.65
CA ALA A 56 23.23 1.13 19.66
C ALA A 56 23.70 -0.19 19.03
N ASP A 57 24.99 -0.52 19.15
CA ASP A 57 25.60 -1.72 18.60
C ASP A 57 25.23 -3.01 19.34
N GLU A 58 24.94 -2.97 20.65
CA GLU A 58 24.67 -4.18 21.44
C GLU A 58 23.21 -4.65 21.28
N LEU A 59 22.24 -3.73 21.33
CA LEU A 59 20.83 -4.03 21.04
C LEU A 59 20.60 -4.32 19.54
N ARG A 60 21.30 -3.63 18.62
CA ARG A 60 21.24 -4.01 17.20
C ARG A 60 21.75 -5.42 17.00
N LYS A 61 22.79 -5.85 17.73
CA LYS A 61 23.30 -7.22 17.63
C LYS A 61 22.26 -8.24 18.08
N GLU A 62 21.62 -8.00 19.23
CA GLU A 62 20.62 -8.91 19.79
C GLU A 62 19.35 -8.99 18.93
N LEU A 63 18.85 -7.85 18.42
CA LEU A 63 17.73 -7.83 17.47
C LEU A 63 18.09 -8.47 16.12
N ARG A 64 19.32 -8.28 15.65
CA ARG A 64 19.79 -8.84 14.39
C ARG A 64 20.05 -10.34 14.51
N GLU A 65 20.50 -10.82 15.67
CA GLU A 65 20.66 -12.24 15.97
C GLU A 65 19.30 -12.92 16.13
N ALA A 66 18.35 -12.31 16.83
CA ALA A 66 16.97 -12.80 16.89
C ALA A 66 16.27 -12.77 15.52
N GLY A 67 16.57 -11.77 14.69
CA GLY A 67 16.12 -11.66 13.31
C GLY A 67 16.72 -12.71 12.39
N ASP A 68 18.04 -12.91 12.44
CA ASP A 68 18.76 -13.90 11.62
C ASP A 68 18.24 -15.32 11.91
N VAL A 69 18.01 -15.68 13.18
CA VAL A 69 17.49 -17.01 13.54
C VAL A 69 16.12 -17.30 12.90
N GLY A 70 15.22 -16.31 12.82
CA GLY A 70 13.93 -16.46 12.16
C GLY A 70 13.99 -16.33 10.64
N LEU A 71 14.91 -15.51 10.12
CA LEU A 71 15.08 -15.29 8.68
C LEU A 71 15.75 -16.48 7.99
N ASP A 72 16.68 -17.18 8.63
CA ASP A 72 17.39 -18.35 8.06
C ASP A 72 16.42 -19.49 7.75
N ASP A 73 15.49 -19.78 8.67
CA ASP A 73 14.46 -20.81 8.46
C ASP A 73 13.50 -20.43 7.34
N VAL A 74 13.07 -19.16 7.29
CA VAL A 74 12.24 -18.64 6.19
C VAL A 74 13.00 -18.70 4.87
N GLN A 75 14.29 -18.36 4.85
CA GLN A 75 15.12 -18.40 3.64
C GLN A 75 15.31 -19.83 3.14
N LYS A 76 15.47 -20.81 4.04
CA LYS A 76 15.52 -22.25 3.68
C LYS A 76 14.19 -22.72 3.09
N THR A 77 13.06 -22.39 3.71
CA THR A 77 11.74 -22.76 3.19
C THR A 77 11.49 -22.13 1.82
N VAL A 78 11.83 -20.85 1.66
CA VAL A 78 11.68 -20.14 0.37
C VAL A 78 12.62 -20.72 -0.69
N ARG A 79 13.90 -20.98 -0.38
CA ARG A 79 14.82 -21.64 -1.33
C ARG A 79 14.33 -23.02 -1.74
N GLY A 80 13.86 -23.82 -0.79
CA GLY A 80 13.31 -25.16 -1.07
C GLY A 80 12.09 -25.10 -1.98
N ALA A 81 11.16 -24.17 -1.74
CA ALA A 81 10.01 -23.96 -2.60
C ALA A 81 10.41 -23.45 -4.00
N LEU A 82 11.42 -22.58 -4.07
CA LEU A 82 11.92 -22.02 -5.33
C LEU A 82 12.63 -23.08 -6.19
N ASP A 83 13.46 -23.93 -5.58
CA ASP A 83 14.13 -25.03 -6.29
C ASP A 83 13.13 -26.06 -6.81
N GLU A 84 12.09 -26.35 -6.05
CA GLU A 84 11.02 -27.25 -6.47
C GLU A 84 10.22 -26.64 -7.63
N ALA A 85 9.85 -25.36 -7.57
CA ALA A 85 9.24 -24.65 -8.68
C ALA A 85 10.12 -24.62 -9.94
N LYS A 86 11.45 -24.48 -9.78
CA LYS A 86 12.41 -24.46 -10.89
C LYS A 86 12.52 -25.81 -11.62
N LYS A 87 12.34 -26.92 -10.90
CA LYS A 87 12.24 -28.26 -11.52
C LYS A 87 11.02 -28.37 -12.42
N TYR A 88 9.89 -27.80 -12.03
CA TYR A 88 8.68 -27.78 -12.84
C TYR A 88 8.75 -26.76 -13.99
N GLU A 89 9.46 -25.64 -13.80
CA GLU A 89 9.68 -24.63 -14.84
C GLU A 89 10.41 -25.20 -16.07
N HIS A 90 11.39 -26.10 -15.87
CA HIS A 90 12.11 -26.76 -16.98
C HIS A 90 11.22 -27.73 -17.78
N MET A 91 10.16 -28.28 -17.17
CA MET A 91 9.19 -29.12 -17.86
C MET A 91 8.16 -28.28 -18.65
N ILE A 92 7.82 -27.09 -18.16
CA ILE A 92 6.87 -26.18 -18.85
C ILE A 92 7.54 -25.41 -20.00
N ARG A 93 8.85 -25.09 -19.91
CA ARG A 93 9.59 -24.38 -20.97
C ARG A 93 9.95 -25.25 -22.19
N SER A 94 9.75 -26.55 -22.12
CA SER A 94 10.10 -27.48 -23.21
C SER A 94 9.00 -27.65 -24.26
N ASP A 95 7.85 -26.96 -24.15
CA ASP A 95 6.74 -27.11 -25.09
C ASP A 95 6.10 -25.78 -25.54
N LYS A 96 6.93 -24.86 -26.06
CA LYS A 96 6.43 -23.71 -26.83
C LYS A 96 7.16 -23.58 -28.17
N PRO A 97 6.60 -24.07 -29.29
CA PRO A 97 7.07 -23.66 -30.60
C PRO A 97 6.70 -22.19 -30.83
N VAL A 98 7.71 -21.35 -30.93
CA VAL A 98 7.59 -20.03 -31.56
C VAL A 98 7.53 -20.25 -33.08
N GLY A 99 6.41 -19.84 -33.67
CA GLY A 99 6.35 -19.45 -35.08
C GLY A 99 5.48 -20.34 -35.97
N LYS A 100 4.33 -19.79 -36.40
CA LYS A 100 4.09 -19.44 -37.81
C LYS A 100 2.79 -18.64 -37.97
N SER A 101 2.92 -17.55 -38.72
CA SER A 101 1.82 -16.85 -39.41
C SER A 101 0.96 -17.82 -40.20
N GLU A 102 -0.35 -17.55 -40.26
CA GLU A 102 -1.07 -17.24 -41.51
C GLU A 102 -2.55 -16.95 -41.20
N THR A 103 -2.98 -15.76 -41.63
CA THR A 103 -4.28 -15.47 -42.26
C THR A 103 -5.56 -15.90 -41.54
N ASP A 104 -6.24 -14.92 -40.92
CA ASP A 104 -7.55 -14.56 -41.45
C ASP A 104 -7.77 -13.04 -41.31
N LYS A 105 -7.95 -12.39 -42.46
CA LYS A 105 -8.25 -10.97 -42.59
C LYS A 105 -9.60 -10.91 -43.27
N GLN A 106 -10.67 -10.95 -42.46
CA GLN A 106 -12.01 -10.61 -42.93
C GLN A 106 -12.62 -9.51 -42.05
N THR A 107 -12.34 -8.29 -42.49
CA THR A 107 -13.26 -7.15 -42.60
C THR A 107 -14.66 -7.34 -42.00
N VAL A 108 -14.96 -6.60 -40.93
CA VAL A 108 -16.10 -5.66 -40.96
C VAL A 108 -15.63 -4.34 -40.37
N SER A 109 -15.52 -3.36 -41.26
CA SER A 109 -15.52 -1.95 -40.96
C SER A 109 -16.84 -1.58 -40.29
N ASP A 110 -16.81 -0.93 -39.13
CA ASP A 110 -17.71 0.21 -38.95
C ASP A 110 -16.97 1.33 -38.23
N GLN A 111 -16.99 2.48 -38.87
CA GLN A 111 -16.27 3.68 -38.51
C GLN A 111 -17.19 4.56 -37.66
N SER A 112 -16.63 4.94 -36.51
CA SER A 112 -16.61 6.33 -36.03
C SER A 112 -17.91 6.91 -35.44
N PRO A 113 -17.89 8.16 -34.92
CA PRO A 113 -17.04 8.72 -33.86
C PRO A 113 -17.88 9.56 -32.86
N GLN A 114 -17.32 9.95 -31.70
CA GLN A 114 -17.56 11.22 -30.97
C GLN A 114 -16.75 11.17 -29.67
N ASP A 115 -15.75 12.04 -29.47
CA ASP A 115 -15.90 13.43 -28.95
C ASP A 115 -16.69 13.40 -27.63
N ASP A 116 -16.12 13.76 -26.47
CA ASP A 116 -15.55 15.08 -26.22
C ASP A 116 -14.35 15.04 -25.25
N ALA A 117 -13.31 15.75 -25.65
CA ALA A 117 -12.42 16.44 -24.74
C ALA A 117 -13.12 17.72 -24.27
N SER A 118 -13.13 17.97 -22.96
CA SER A 118 -13.27 19.32 -22.43
C SER A 118 -12.47 19.42 -21.14
N ALA A 119 -11.32 20.08 -21.26
CA ALA A 119 -10.79 20.94 -20.22
C ALA A 119 -11.72 22.17 -20.06
N ASP A 120 -11.39 23.03 -19.09
CA ASP A 120 -11.91 24.39 -18.86
C ASP A 120 -12.97 24.47 -17.74
N SER A 121 -12.56 24.86 -16.52
CA SER A 121 -12.60 26.23 -15.97
C SER A 121 -13.96 26.51 -15.32
N LEU A 122 -14.04 26.56 -13.98
CA LEU A 122 -13.95 27.77 -13.16
C LEU A 122 -15.00 28.85 -13.52
N GLU A 123 -15.66 29.29 -12.44
CA GLU A 123 -16.45 30.53 -12.28
C GLU A 123 -17.89 30.58 -12.80
N THR A 124 -18.83 30.59 -11.83
CA THR A 124 -19.83 31.65 -11.55
C THR A 124 -20.54 31.19 -10.27
N GLU A 125 -20.50 31.88 -9.13
CA GLU A 125 -21.06 33.22 -8.94
C GLU A 125 -20.38 33.96 -7.77
N PRO A 126 -20.08 35.27 -7.93
CA PRO A 126 -19.46 36.13 -6.93
C PRO A 126 -20.51 36.92 -6.13
N ALA A 127 -20.33 37.02 -4.81
CA ALA A 127 -20.93 38.07 -3.99
C ALA A 127 -20.05 38.38 -2.75
N LEU A 128 -19.09 39.29 -2.94
CA LEU A 128 -18.52 40.15 -1.90
C LEU A 128 -19.53 41.29 -1.58
N PRO A 129 -19.33 42.19 -0.58
CA PRO A 129 -18.35 42.27 0.52
C PRO A 129 -19.08 42.44 1.90
N ASP A 130 -18.45 42.40 3.08
CA ASP A 130 -17.68 43.52 3.63
C ASP A 130 -16.84 43.16 4.88
N PRO A 131 -15.76 43.92 5.13
CA PRO A 131 -14.72 43.63 6.10
C PRO A 131 -14.88 44.46 7.38
N VAL A 132 -14.67 43.88 8.57
CA VAL A 132 -14.32 44.68 9.75
C VAL A 132 -13.39 43.91 10.69
N GLN A 133 -12.09 44.18 10.52
CA GLN A 133 -11.11 44.53 11.56
C GLN A 133 -11.16 43.82 12.94
N THR A 134 -10.14 43.00 13.21
CA THR A 134 -9.44 42.94 14.52
C THR A 134 -8.73 44.29 14.80
N PRO A 135 -8.13 44.57 15.98
CA PRO A 135 -8.05 43.83 17.25
C PRO A 135 -8.46 44.72 18.46
N SER A 136 -8.58 44.15 19.66
CA SER A 136 -8.36 44.97 20.86
C SER A 136 -7.84 44.13 22.02
N ASP A 137 -6.53 44.29 22.23
CA ASP A 137 -5.87 44.26 23.53
C ASP A 137 -6.74 44.84 24.65
N LYS A 138 -6.72 44.19 25.82
CA LYS A 138 -6.45 44.91 27.08
C LYS A 138 -5.97 43.97 28.19
N PRO A 139 -4.90 44.33 28.90
CA PRO A 139 -4.47 43.67 30.14
C PRO A 139 -5.11 44.34 31.37
N SER A 140 -5.37 43.58 32.43
CA SER A 140 -5.28 43.95 33.86
C SER A 140 -5.60 42.73 34.72
#